data_AF-A0A957CII4-F1
#
_entry.id   AF-A0A957CII4-F1
#
_cell.length_a   1.000
_cell.length_b   1.000
_cell.length_c   1.000
_cell.angle_alpha   90.00
_cell.angle_beta   90.00
_cell.angle_gamma   90.00
#
_symmetry.space_group_name_H-M   'P 1'
#
loop_
_entity.id
_entity.type
_entity.pdbx_description
1 polymer ?
#
loop_
_entity_poly.entity_id
_entity_poly.type
_entity_poly.pdbx_seq_one_letter_code
_entity_poly.pdbx_strand_id
1 'polypeptide(L)'
;MRAKQCRHGTHAYSAVLRKVEIYRQNIEKLAAKSEVGVHSYRLNKVMQSFDAWEAYVYRLVDRLLEFEGNKMMRHEQVILSKKIRNGRYRLAREKDPRLQKEIQETLDSYLRQQAQLDNLRFLMEKTRLDLEEVVSGIGAVYSQLQALVAMDVRSRRTQRLAHGIEEEQSELDDLLAALEELYQ
;
A
#
# COMPACT_ATOMS: atom_id res chain seq x y z
N MET A 1 -11.92 26.54 -3.07
CA MET A 1 -10.93 25.60 -2.48
C MET A 1 -11.10 24.11 -2.86
N ARG A 2 -12.15 23.68 -3.60
CA ARG A 2 -12.51 22.26 -3.82
C ARG A 2 -11.73 21.48 -4.90
N ALA A 3 -10.83 22.11 -5.67
CA ALA A 3 -10.09 21.45 -6.76
C ALA A 3 -8.64 21.04 -6.40
N LYS A 4 -8.16 21.39 -5.19
CA LYS A 4 -6.81 21.03 -4.72
C LYS A 4 -6.73 19.60 -4.15
N GLN A 5 -7.77 19.14 -3.45
CA GLN A 5 -7.78 17.81 -2.80
C GLN A 5 -7.83 16.64 -3.80
N CYS A 6 -8.71 16.70 -4.82
CA CYS A 6 -8.75 15.68 -5.88
C CYS A 6 -7.45 15.67 -6.72
N ARG A 7 -6.82 16.83 -6.93
CA ARG A 7 -5.53 16.90 -7.62
C ARG A 7 -4.40 16.33 -6.77
N HIS A 8 -4.41 16.55 -5.45
CA HIS A 8 -3.37 16.04 -4.54
C HIS A 8 -3.31 14.52 -4.48
N GLY A 9 -4.44 13.81 -4.38
CA GLY A 9 -4.46 12.33 -4.35
C GLY A 9 -3.91 11.72 -5.65
N THR A 10 -4.38 12.19 -6.80
CA THR A 10 -3.88 11.73 -8.11
C THR A 10 -2.40 12.07 -8.33
N HIS A 11 -1.92 13.22 -7.84
CA HIS A 11 -0.50 13.57 -7.91
C HIS A 11 0.38 12.74 -6.96
N ALA A 12 -0.11 12.41 -5.76
CA ALA A 12 0.62 11.57 -4.82
C ALA A 12 0.80 10.14 -5.35
N TYR A 13 -0.28 9.52 -5.84
CA TYR A 13 -0.19 8.15 -6.37
C TYR A 13 0.61 8.08 -7.67
N SER A 14 0.51 9.07 -8.56
CA SER A 14 1.38 9.12 -9.75
C SER A 14 2.86 9.30 -9.41
N ALA A 15 3.19 9.99 -8.30
CA ALA A 15 4.57 10.05 -7.81
C ALA A 15 5.05 8.70 -7.27
N VAL A 16 4.19 7.95 -6.57
CA VAL A 16 4.49 6.59 -6.10
C VAL A 16 4.78 5.66 -7.28
N LEU A 17 3.90 5.61 -8.28
CA LEU A 17 4.10 4.77 -9.47
C LEU A 17 5.39 5.13 -10.21
N ARG A 18 5.69 6.42 -10.35
CA ARG A 18 6.96 6.89 -10.93
C ARG A 18 8.16 6.43 -10.11
N LYS A 19 8.08 6.43 -8.79
CA LYS A 19 9.17 5.99 -7.91
C LYS A 19 9.46 4.49 -8.10
N VAL A 20 8.42 3.67 -8.19
CA VAL A 20 8.55 2.23 -8.48
C VAL A 20 9.17 2.01 -9.86
N GLU A 21 8.73 2.72 -10.88
CA GLU A 21 9.33 2.65 -12.22
C GLU A 21 10.81 3.04 -12.22
N ILE A 22 11.20 4.07 -11.47
CA ILE A 22 12.61 4.45 -11.30
C ILE A 22 13.42 3.33 -10.63
N TYR A 23 12.85 2.65 -9.63
CA TYR A 23 13.51 1.50 -9.01
C TYR A 23 13.72 0.37 -10.02
N ARG A 24 12.70 -0.01 -10.81
CA ARG A 24 12.84 -1.01 -11.87
C ARG A 24 13.98 -0.67 -12.82
N GLN A 25 13.95 0.53 -13.41
CA GLN A 25 14.95 0.96 -14.38
C GLN A 25 16.39 0.93 -13.81
N ASN A 26 16.54 1.24 -12.52
CA ASN A 26 17.84 1.20 -11.88
C ASN A 26 18.29 -0.24 -11.60
N ILE A 27 17.40 -1.13 -11.20
CA ILE A 27 17.71 -2.56 -11.00
C ILE A 27 18.10 -3.20 -12.35
N GLU A 28 17.37 -2.91 -13.43
CA GLU A 28 17.71 -3.36 -14.79
C GLU A 28 19.10 -2.89 -15.24
N LYS A 29 19.45 -1.63 -14.96
CA LYS A 29 20.79 -1.11 -15.24
C LYS A 29 21.87 -1.81 -14.43
N LEU A 30 21.59 -2.19 -13.18
CA LEU A 30 22.53 -2.99 -12.37
C LEU A 30 22.68 -4.40 -12.93
N ALA A 31 21.57 -5.03 -13.33
CA ALA A 31 21.56 -6.34 -13.95
C ALA A 31 22.37 -6.36 -15.26
N ALA A 32 22.17 -5.36 -16.13
CA ALA A 32 22.89 -5.26 -17.41
C ALA A 32 24.41 -5.05 -17.27
N LYS A 33 24.87 -4.48 -16.14
CA LYS A 33 26.29 -4.23 -15.85
C LYS A 33 26.99 -5.38 -15.13
N SER A 34 26.22 -6.36 -14.63
CA SER A 34 26.75 -7.45 -13.83
C SER A 34 27.26 -8.57 -14.75
N GLU A 35 28.54 -8.92 -14.63
CA GLU A 35 29.10 -10.09 -15.34
C GLU A 35 28.55 -11.41 -14.76
N VAL A 36 28.59 -12.48 -15.57
CA VAL A 36 28.03 -13.80 -15.24
C VAL A 36 28.68 -14.37 -13.97
N GLY A 37 27.89 -14.64 -12.92
CA GLY A 37 28.37 -15.15 -11.62
C GLY A 37 27.26 -15.26 -10.56
N VAL A 38 27.59 -15.54 -9.29
CA VAL A 38 26.61 -15.74 -8.19
C VAL A 38 25.66 -14.55 -8.00
N HIS A 39 26.09 -13.34 -8.33
CA HIS A 39 25.27 -12.12 -8.24
C HIS A 39 24.23 -12.00 -9.35
N SER A 40 24.44 -12.59 -10.53
CA SER A 40 23.46 -12.52 -11.63
C SER A 40 22.21 -13.35 -11.32
N TYR A 41 22.35 -14.48 -10.62
CA TYR A 41 21.22 -15.25 -10.12
C TYR A 41 20.34 -14.44 -9.15
N ARG A 42 20.96 -13.70 -8.22
CA ARG A 42 20.22 -12.86 -7.25
C ARG A 42 19.52 -11.70 -7.92
N LEU A 43 20.19 -11.00 -8.83
CA LEU A 43 19.57 -9.93 -9.62
C LEU A 43 18.37 -10.44 -10.41
N ASN A 44 18.46 -11.65 -10.98
CA ASN A 44 17.33 -12.29 -11.64
C ASN A 44 16.19 -12.62 -10.68
N LYS A 45 16.48 -13.13 -9.46
CA LYS A 45 15.46 -13.37 -8.44
C LYS A 45 14.75 -12.07 -8.05
N VAL A 46 15.49 -11.00 -7.79
CA VAL A 46 14.88 -9.69 -7.48
C VAL A 46 14.03 -9.19 -8.65
N MET A 47 14.50 -9.30 -9.89
CA MET A 47 13.71 -8.90 -11.06
C MET A 47 12.40 -9.68 -11.20
N GLN A 48 12.42 -10.99 -10.93
CA GLN A 48 11.20 -11.82 -10.94
C GLN A 48 10.22 -11.40 -9.84
N SER A 49 10.71 -11.15 -8.62
CA SER A 49 9.86 -10.70 -7.51
C SER A 49 9.35 -9.27 -7.74
N PHE A 50 10.13 -8.42 -8.41
CA PHE A 50 9.76 -7.02 -8.68
C PHE A 50 8.48 -6.88 -9.49
N ASP A 51 8.29 -7.74 -10.51
CA ASP A 51 7.06 -7.72 -11.32
C ASP A 51 5.80 -7.97 -10.47
N ALA A 52 5.90 -8.85 -9.47
CA ALA A 52 4.81 -9.11 -8.54
C ALA A 52 4.54 -7.93 -7.61
N TRP A 53 5.58 -7.31 -7.05
CA TRP A 53 5.46 -6.14 -6.19
C TRP A 53 4.89 -4.94 -6.93
N GLU A 54 5.35 -4.70 -8.16
CA GLU A 54 4.84 -3.63 -9.00
C GLU A 54 3.36 -3.84 -9.30
N ALA A 55 2.98 -5.05 -9.74
CA ALA A 55 1.58 -5.37 -9.97
C ALA A 55 0.73 -5.17 -8.71
N TYR A 56 1.27 -5.49 -7.53
CA TYR A 56 0.60 -5.23 -6.26
C TYR A 56 0.44 -3.74 -5.97
N VAL A 57 1.48 -2.93 -6.14
CA VAL A 57 1.43 -1.47 -6.01
C VAL A 57 0.35 -0.87 -6.92
N TYR A 58 0.26 -1.28 -8.18
CA TYR A 58 -0.79 -0.81 -9.09
C TYR A 58 -2.19 -1.15 -8.57
N ARG A 59 -2.42 -2.37 -8.09
CA ARG A 59 -3.72 -2.77 -7.51
C ARG A 59 -4.10 -1.91 -6.29
N LEU A 60 -3.15 -1.65 -5.40
CA LEU A 60 -3.37 -0.81 -4.22
C LEU A 60 -3.71 0.63 -4.62
N VAL A 61 -2.95 1.20 -5.55
CA VAL A 61 -3.17 2.56 -6.07
C VAL A 61 -4.53 2.68 -6.74
N ASP A 62 -4.90 1.74 -7.61
CA ASP A 62 -6.19 1.77 -8.30
C ASP A 62 -7.35 1.72 -7.30
N ARG A 63 -7.24 0.87 -6.28
CA ARG A 63 -8.26 0.76 -5.24
C ARG A 63 -8.41 2.05 -4.44
N LEU A 64 -7.30 2.69 -4.07
CA LEU A 64 -7.30 3.96 -3.36
C LEU A 64 -7.87 5.10 -4.21
N LEU A 65 -7.52 5.14 -5.50
CA LEU A 65 -8.05 6.11 -6.45
C LEU A 65 -9.56 5.97 -6.65
N GLU A 66 -10.06 4.74 -6.78
CA GLU A 66 -11.49 4.45 -6.87
C GLU A 66 -12.23 4.95 -5.62
N PHE A 67 -11.69 4.63 -4.44
CA PHE A 67 -12.27 5.04 -3.17
C PHE A 67 -12.27 6.57 -2.99
N GLU A 68 -11.15 7.24 -3.24
CA GLU A 68 -11.03 8.70 -3.09
C GLU A 68 -11.85 9.47 -4.14
N GLY A 69 -11.96 8.91 -5.35
CA GLY A 69 -12.76 9.44 -6.44
C GLY A 69 -14.27 9.38 -6.17
N ASN A 70 -14.72 8.45 -5.33
CA ASN A 70 -16.14 8.26 -5.05
C ASN A 70 -16.72 9.37 -4.14
N LYS A 71 -17.32 10.38 -4.78
CA LYS A 71 -17.99 11.50 -4.10
C LYS A 71 -19.30 11.08 -3.41
N MET A 72 -19.92 9.99 -3.84
CA MET A 72 -21.19 9.50 -3.29
C MET A 72 -21.00 9.00 -1.85
N MET A 73 -19.93 8.25 -1.57
CA MET A 73 -19.66 7.74 -0.21
C MET A 73 -19.51 8.84 0.84
N ARG A 74 -18.76 9.91 0.51
CA ARG A 74 -18.62 11.08 1.41
C ARG A 74 -19.96 11.75 1.68
N HIS A 75 -20.80 11.85 0.66
CA HIS A 75 -22.12 12.44 0.79
C HIS A 75 -23.04 11.56 1.65
N GLU A 76 -23.00 10.26 1.45
CA GLU A 76 -23.79 9.26 2.16
C GLU A 76 -23.47 9.26 3.66
N GLN A 77 -22.19 9.34 4.04
CA GLN A 77 -21.79 9.43 5.45
C GLN A 77 -22.38 10.66 6.17
N VAL A 78 -22.40 11.82 5.51
CA VAL A 78 -22.99 13.05 6.08
C VAL A 78 -24.51 12.93 6.22
N ILE A 79 -25.17 12.37 5.21
CA ILE A 79 -26.62 12.12 5.25
C ILE A 79 -26.95 11.14 6.38
N LEU A 80 -26.23 10.03 6.45
CA LEU A 80 -26.49 8.97 7.41
C LEU A 80 -26.29 9.46 8.84
N SER A 81 -25.24 10.24 9.09
CA SER A 81 -25.02 10.89 10.39
C SER A 81 -26.19 11.79 10.81
N LYS A 82 -26.79 12.53 9.86
CA LYS A 82 -27.99 13.35 10.13
C LYS A 82 -29.21 12.46 10.40
N LYS A 83 -29.43 11.42 9.59
CA LYS A 83 -30.53 10.46 9.76
C LYS A 83 -30.49 9.78 11.13
N ILE A 84 -29.31 9.35 11.59
CA ILE A 84 -29.10 8.73 12.90
C ILE A 84 -29.41 9.72 14.02
N ARG A 85 -28.88 10.96 13.96
CA ARG A 85 -29.19 11.99 14.98
C ARG A 85 -30.69 12.28 15.05
N ASN A 86 -31.34 12.44 13.90
CA ASN A 86 -32.77 12.71 13.83
C ASN A 86 -33.59 11.51 14.34
N GLY A 87 -33.21 10.29 14.01
CA GLY A 87 -33.85 9.06 14.51
C GLY A 87 -33.76 8.95 16.03
N ARG A 88 -32.58 9.16 16.61
CA ARG A 88 -32.37 9.19 18.08
C ARG A 88 -33.23 10.27 18.75
N TYR A 89 -33.27 11.47 18.18
CA TYR A 89 -34.09 12.56 18.69
C TYR A 89 -35.59 12.24 18.67
N ARG A 90 -36.08 11.63 17.58
CA ARG A 90 -37.49 11.21 17.46
C ARG A 90 -37.81 10.10 18.46
N LEU A 91 -36.96 9.09 18.56
CA LEU A 91 -37.15 7.97 19.49
C LEU A 91 -37.29 8.46 20.94
N ALA A 92 -36.45 9.41 21.36
CA ALA A 92 -36.47 9.96 22.71
C ALA A 92 -37.74 10.76 23.06
N ARG A 93 -38.50 11.21 22.06
CA ARG A 93 -39.70 12.05 22.25
C ARG A 93 -41.00 11.33 21.90
N GLU A 94 -40.90 10.19 21.22
CA GLU A 94 -42.05 9.38 20.83
C GLU A 94 -42.67 8.71 22.06
N LYS A 95 -44.00 8.68 22.13
CA LYS A 95 -44.76 8.09 23.23
C LYS A 95 -45.54 6.85 22.81
N ASP A 96 -45.84 6.70 21.52
CA ASP A 96 -46.49 5.49 21.00
C ASP A 96 -45.46 4.34 20.91
N PRO A 97 -45.64 3.23 21.65
CA PRO A 97 -44.72 2.09 21.62
C PRO A 97 -44.57 1.45 20.24
N ARG A 98 -45.60 1.49 19.38
CA ARG A 98 -45.54 0.94 18.02
C ARG A 98 -44.60 1.78 17.16
N LEU A 99 -44.77 3.10 17.23
CA LEU A 99 -43.93 4.03 16.48
C LEU A 99 -42.49 4.08 17.02
N GLN A 100 -42.29 3.93 18.34
CA GLN A 100 -40.95 3.75 18.92
C GLN A 100 -40.24 2.53 18.32
N LYS A 101 -40.94 1.40 18.18
CA LYS A 101 -40.38 0.18 17.58
C LYS A 101 -39.97 0.41 16.13
N GLU A 102 -40.83 1.02 15.31
CA GLU A 102 -40.51 1.33 13.91
C GLU A 102 -39.32 2.30 13.77
N ILE A 103 -39.25 3.32 14.64
CA ILE A 103 -38.11 4.25 14.67
C ILE A 103 -36.83 3.51 15.05
N GLN A 104 -36.88 2.62 16.04
CA GLN A 104 -35.74 1.82 16.46
C GLN A 104 -35.23 0.91 15.33
N GLU A 105 -36.12 0.17 14.65
CA GLU A 105 -35.74 -0.71 13.54
C GLU A 105 -35.07 0.07 12.39
N THR A 106 -35.60 1.27 12.10
CA THR A 106 -35.02 2.18 11.11
C THR A 106 -33.65 2.68 11.54
N LEU A 107 -33.50 3.05 12.82
CA LEU A 107 -32.25 3.52 13.40
C LEU A 107 -31.17 2.43 13.36
N ASP A 108 -31.54 1.19 13.68
CA ASP A 108 -30.65 0.03 13.63
C ASP A 108 -30.16 -0.23 12.20
N SER A 109 -31.02 -0.04 11.20
CA SER A 109 -30.62 -0.11 9.79
C SER A 109 -29.58 0.95 9.43
N TYR A 110 -29.78 2.20 9.88
CA TYR A 110 -28.80 3.27 9.66
C TYR A 110 -27.48 3.03 10.39
N LEU A 111 -27.51 2.47 11.61
CA LEU A 111 -26.30 2.12 12.35
C LEU A 111 -25.51 1.00 11.67
N ARG A 112 -26.19 -0.02 11.11
CA ARG A 112 -25.53 -1.07 10.32
C ARG A 112 -24.86 -0.50 9.06
N GLN A 113 -25.55 0.38 8.33
CA GLN A 113 -24.97 1.06 7.17
C GLN A 113 -23.75 1.90 7.57
N GLN A 114 -23.80 2.56 8.73
CA GLN A 114 -22.67 3.36 9.22
C GLN A 114 -21.47 2.46 9.51
N ALA A 115 -21.68 1.34 10.20
CA ALA A 115 -20.62 0.38 10.48
C ALA A 115 -19.97 -0.16 9.19
N GLN A 116 -20.76 -0.43 8.14
CA GLN A 116 -20.23 -0.85 6.85
C GLN A 116 -19.34 0.22 6.19
N LEU A 117 -19.78 1.49 6.20
CA LEU A 117 -18.98 2.60 5.69
C LEU A 117 -17.71 2.81 6.52
N ASP A 118 -17.79 2.66 7.83
CA ASP A 118 -16.66 2.80 8.74
C ASP A 118 -15.62 1.70 8.49
N ASN A 119 -16.06 0.45 8.30
CA ASN A 119 -15.20 -0.67 7.94
C ASN A 119 -14.51 -0.46 6.58
N LEU A 120 -15.24 0.07 5.58
CA LEU A 120 -14.63 0.40 4.29
C LEU A 120 -13.55 1.47 4.44
N ARG A 121 -13.79 2.54 5.22
CA ARG A 121 -12.76 3.55 5.48
C ARG A 121 -11.53 2.96 6.16
N PHE A 122 -11.73 2.10 7.15
CA PHE A 122 -10.65 1.40 7.83
C PHE A 122 -9.83 0.55 6.85
N LEU A 123 -10.49 -0.22 5.99
CA LEU A 123 -9.81 -1.04 4.98
C LEU A 123 -8.97 -0.19 4.04
N MET A 124 -9.47 0.97 3.59
CA MET A 124 -8.73 1.86 2.69
C MET A 124 -7.57 2.58 3.38
N GLU A 125 -7.67 2.86 4.68
CA GLU A 125 -6.53 3.34 5.45
C GLU A 125 -5.45 2.27 5.52
N LYS A 126 -5.83 1.02 5.80
CA LYS A 126 -4.92 -0.12 5.75
C LYS A 126 -4.27 -0.26 4.38
N THR A 127 -5.05 -0.23 3.29
CA THR A 127 -4.52 -0.28 1.91
C THR A 127 -3.50 0.83 1.63
N ARG A 128 -3.63 2.02 2.23
CA ARG A 128 -2.63 3.08 2.11
C ARG A 128 -1.34 2.74 2.86
N LEU A 129 -1.45 2.18 4.06
CA LEU A 129 -0.28 1.71 4.82
C LEU A 129 0.43 0.58 4.08
N ASP A 130 -0.31 -0.39 3.55
CA ASP A 130 0.24 -1.50 2.75
C ASP A 130 1.01 -0.95 1.53
N LEU A 131 0.50 0.11 0.87
CA LEU A 131 1.17 0.77 -0.24
C LEU A 131 2.49 1.44 0.19
N GLU A 132 2.48 2.15 1.32
CA GLU A 132 3.69 2.78 1.87
C GLU A 132 4.74 1.74 2.24
N GLU A 133 4.31 0.63 2.85
CA GLU A 133 5.15 -0.47 3.27
C GLU A 133 5.85 -1.16 2.09
N VAL A 134 5.09 -1.54 1.04
CA VAL A 134 5.65 -2.17 -0.16
C VAL A 134 6.65 -1.25 -0.86
N VAL A 135 6.31 0.04 -1.03
CA VAL A 135 7.20 1.02 -1.67
C VAL A 135 8.47 1.25 -0.85
N SER A 136 8.37 1.21 0.47
CA SER A 136 9.53 1.29 1.38
C SER A 136 10.41 0.05 1.25
N GLY A 137 9.81 -1.15 1.25
CA GLY A 137 10.53 -2.41 1.09
C GLY A 137 11.26 -2.50 -0.25
N ILE A 138 10.63 -2.08 -1.36
CA ILE A 138 11.29 -1.99 -2.67
C ILE A 138 12.53 -1.08 -2.59
N GLY A 139 12.44 0.05 -1.89
CA GLY A 139 13.57 0.95 -1.68
C GLY A 139 14.71 0.33 -0.86
N ALA A 140 14.37 -0.49 0.15
CA ALA A 140 15.35 -1.23 0.94
C ALA A 140 16.07 -2.30 0.10
N VAL A 141 15.32 -3.11 -0.67
CA VAL A 141 15.88 -4.09 -1.61
C VAL A 141 16.82 -3.43 -2.62
N TYR A 142 16.42 -2.30 -3.20
CA TYR A 142 17.27 -1.55 -4.12
C TYR A 142 18.57 -1.04 -3.47
N SER A 143 18.50 -0.58 -2.21
CA SER A 143 19.68 -0.09 -1.49
C SER A 143 20.66 -1.23 -1.20
N GLN A 144 20.15 -2.40 -0.80
CA GLN A 144 20.95 -3.60 -0.59
C GLN A 144 21.58 -4.11 -1.90
N LEU A 145 20.84 -4.08 -3.00
CA LEU A 145 21.40 -4.40 -4.33
C LEU A 145 22.56 -3.48 -4.71
N GLN A 146 22.47 -2.19 -4.42
CA GLN A 146 23.58 -1.26 -4.66
C GLN A 146 24.80 -1.56 -3.79
N ALA A 147 24.61 -1.91 -2.52
CA ALA A 147 25.69 -2.28 -1.61
C ALA A 147 26.44 -3.52 -2.13
N LEU A 148 25.71 -4.57 -2.53
CA LEU A 148 26.27 -5.78 -3.13
C LEU A 148 27.11 -5.47 -4.38
N VAL A 149 26.61 -4.64 -5.29
CA VAL A 149 27.35 -4.25 -6.51
C VAL A 149 28.60 -3.44 -6.17
N ALA A 150 28.54 -2.56 -5.17
CA ALA A 150 29.70 -1.79 -4.71
C ALA A 150 30.78 -2.70 -4.08
N MET A 151 30.37 -3.75 -3.36
CA MET A 151 31.28 -4.74 -2.79
C MET A 151 32.00 -5.57 -3.86
N ASP A 152 31.32 -5.96 -4.94
CA ASP A 152 31.94 -6.69 -6.05
C ASP A 152 33.11 -5.92 -6.67
N VAL A 153 32.93 -4.61 -6.91
CA VAL A 153 34.01 -3.73 -7.41
C VAL A 153 35.22 -3.71 -6.46
N ARG A 154 34.98 -3.76 -5.15
CA ARG A 154 36.05 -3.77 -4.13
C ARG A 154 36.73 -5.13 -3.98
N SER A 155 35.98 -6.23 -4.11
CA SER A 155 36.49 -7.61 -4.02
C SER A 155 37.41 -7.95 -5.20
N ARG A 156 37.06 -7.53 -6.42
CA ARG A 156 37.94 -7.66 -7.60
C ARG A 156 39.27 -6.94 -7.44
N ARG A 157 39.31 -5.86 -6.64
CA ARG A 157 40.52 -5.11 -6.31
C ARG A 157 41.30 -5.72 -5.14
N THR A 158 40.67 -6.58 -4.34
CA THR A 158 41.22 -7.09 -3.07
C THR A 158 40.86 -8.57 -2.91
N GLN A 159 41.74 -9.47 -3.33
CA GLN A 159 41.53 -10.92 -3.46
C GLN A 159 41.32 -11.70 -2.12
N ARG A 160 40.92 -11.04 -1.02
CA ARG A 160 40.93 -11.57 0.36
C ARG A 160 39.72 -11.21 1.24
N LEU A 161 38.51 -11.14 0.69
CA LEU A 161 37.30 -10.89 1.49
C LEU A 161 36.22 -11.93 1.18
N ALA A 162 36.35 -13.13 1.75
CA ALA A 162 35.36 -14.20 1.63
C ALA A 162 34.26 -14.13 2.72
N HIS A 163 34.56 -13.61 3.91
CA HIS A 163 33.63 -13.64 5.05
C HIS A 163 32.54 -12.55 5.05
N GLY A 164 32.78 -11.37 4.47
CA GLY A 164 31.77 -10.30 4.43
C GLY A 164 30.61 -10.58 3.45
N ILE A 165 30.78 -11.54 2.54
CA ILE A 165 29.80 -11.83 1.48
C ILE A 165 28.67 -12.72 2.00
N GLU A 166 28.83 -13.47 3.10
CA GLU A 166 27.82 -14.39 3.65
C GLU A 166 26.78 -13.69 4.54
N GLU A 167 27.16 -12.72 5.37
CA GLU A 167 26.24 -11.98 6.26
C GLU A 167 25.27 -11.09 5.46
N GLU A 168 25.74 -10.42 4.41
CA GLU A 168 24.91 -9.57 3.54
C GLU A 168 23.93 -10.40 2.65
N GLN A 169 24.10 -11.73 2.57
CA GLN A 169 23.14 -12.60 1.88
C GLN A 169 21.84 -12.77 2.65
N SER A 170 21.93 -12.90 3.98
CA SER A 170 20.75 -13.10 4.83
C SER A 170 19.82 -11.90 4.71
N GLU A 171 20.37 -10.69 4.77
CA GLU A 171 19.57 -9.46 4.81
C GLU A 171 18.72 -9.26 3.54
N LEU A 172 19.26 -9.54 2.35
CA LEU A 172 18.47 -9.39 1.12
C LEU A 172 17.39 -10.46 1.01
N ASP A 173 17.70 -11.72 1.34
CA ASP A 173 16.70 -12.79 1.30
C ASP A 173 15.59 -12.58 2.35
N ASP A 174 15.93 -12.04 3.52
CA ASP A 174 14.97 -11.66 4.57
C ASP A 174 14.06 -10.52 4.10
N LEU A 175 14.60 -9.51 3.41
CA LEU A 175 13.80 -8.42 2.81
C LEU A 175 12.88 -8.91 1.68
N LEU A 176 13.36 -9.85 0.86
CA LEU A 176 12.55 -10.48 -0.17
C LEU A 176 11.39 -11.26 0.44
N ALA A 177 11.66 -12.07 1.47
CA ALA A 177 10.63 -12.82 2.18
C ALA A 177 9.60 -11.89 2.85
N ALA A 178 10.07 -10.83 3.52
CA ALA A 178 9.19 -9.84 4.14
C ALA A 178 8.27 -9.15 3.11
N LEU A 179 8.79 -8.81 1.93
CA LEU A 179 7.98 -8.26 0.84
C LEU A 179 7.01 -9.29 0.24
N GLU A 180 7.43 -10.56 0.13
CA GLU A 180 6.60 -11.67 -0.34
C GLU A 180 5.37 -11.89 0.53
N GLU A 181 5.51 -11.75 1.85
CA GLU A 181 4.40 -11.86 2.80
C GLU A 181 3.34 -10.75 2.63
N LEU A 182 3.71 -9.57 2.12
CA LEU A 182 2.79 -8.42 2.03
C LEU A 182 1.72 -8.55 0.94
N TYR A 183 1.90 -9.45 -0.02
CA TYR A 183 0.95 -9.63 -1.13
C TYR A 183 0.36 -11.04 -1.22
N GLN A 184 0.61 -11.90 -0.22
CA GLN A 184 -0.14 -13.15 0.01
C GLN A 184 -1.48 -12.86 0.70
#